data_AF-A0A7L2YQC2-F1
#
_entry.id   AF-A0A7L2YQC2-F1
#
_cell.length_a   1.000
_cell.length_b   1.000
_cell.length_c   1.000
_cell.angle_alpha   90.00
_cell.angle_beta   90.00
_cell.angle_gamma   90.00
#
_symmetry.space_group_name_H-M   'P 1'
#
loop_
_entity.id
_entity.type
_entity.pdbx_description
1 polymer ?
#
loop_
_entity_poly.entity_id
_entity_poly.type
_entity_poly.pdbx_seq_one_letter_code
_entity_poly.pdbx_strand_id
1 'polypeptide(L)'
;RFIAKPCALGLKVQANGPQKAQPNAILEKVFTAITKHPDEKRLEGLSKQLDWDVRSIQRWFRQRRNQEKPSTLTKFCESMWRFTFYLYIFTYGVRFLKKTPWLWNTRQCWNGYPYQPLMPDLHYYYIVELSFYWSLMFSQFIDIKRKDFGIMFTHHIVTVTLITFSYVTNLTRVGTLTLCLHDAADVVLEAAKMANYCKCQKLSDLLFLTFAIVFIVSRLGIYPLW
;
A
#
# COMPACT_ATOMS: atom_id res chain seq x y z
N ARG A 1 4.90 13.75 -3.37
CA ARG A 1 4.68 14.46 -2.07
C ARG A 1 4.17 15.91 -2.23
N PHE A 2 4.60 16.65 -3.26
CA PHE A 2 4.24 18.06 -3.44
C PHE A 2 2.73 18.34 -3.68
N ILE A 3 2.01 17.45 -4.38
CA ILE A 3 0.56 17.60 -4.61
C ILE A 3 -0.28 16.95 -3.50
N ALA A 4 0.15 15.80 -2.99
CA ALA A 4 -0.62 15.06 -1.98
C ALA A 4 -0.74 15.81 -0.64
N LYS A 5 0.30 16.55 -0.25
CA LYS A 5 0.33 17.30 1.01
C LYS A 5 -0.69 18.45 1.04
N PRO A 6 -0.79 19.35 0.04
CA PRO A 6 -1.83 20.39 0.02
C PRO A 6 -3.24 19.81 -0.10
N CYS A 7 -3.45 18.72 -0.85
CA CYS A 7 -4.75 18.02 -0.88
C CYS A 7 -5.14 17.48 0.51
N ALA A 8 -4.20 16.85 1.23
CA ALA A 8 -4.45 16.36 2.58
C ALA A 8 -4.77 17.48 3.58
N LEU A 9 -4.09 18.63 3.46
CA LEU A 9 -4.35 19.81 4.27
C LEU A 9 -5.72 20.43 3.96
N GLY A 10 -6.10 20.50 2.67
CA GLY A 10 -7.43 20.95 2.24
C GLY A 10 -8.56 20.05 2.75
N LEU A 11 -8.31 18.73 2.85
CA LEU A 11 -9.23 17.74 3.42
C LEU A 11 -9.22 17.70 4.97
N LYS A 12 -8.54 18.64 5.63
CA LYS A 12 -8.40 18.71 7.10
C LYS A 12 -7.88 17.41 7.73
N VAL A 13 -7.08 16.63 7.00
CA VAL A 13 -6.40 15.47 7.57
C VAL A 13 -5.52 15.98 8.71
N GLN A 14 -5.75 15.49 9.93
CA GLN A 14 -5.03 15.97 11.10
C GLN A 14 -3.51 15.77 10.88
N ALA A 15 -2.82 16.89 10.66
CA ALA A 15 -1.36 16.95 10.55
C ALA A 15 -0.67 16.81 11.92
N ASN A 16 -1.46 16.84 13.00
CA ASN A 16 -0.97 16.68 14.36
C ASN A 16 -0.45 15.24 14.52
N GLY A 17 0.87 15.11 14.39
CA GLY A 17 1.58 13.90 14.77
C GLY A 17 1.33 13.55 16.24
N PRO A 18 1.73 12.34 16.66
CA PRO A 18 1.66 11.94 18.05
C PRO A 18 2.32 12.97 18.98
N GLN A 19 1.72 13.18 20.16
CA GLN A 19 2.23 14.12 21.17
C GLN A 19 3.72 13.90 21.39
N LYS A 20 4.51 14.97 21.29
CA LYS A 20 5.96 14.86 21.44
C LYS A 20 6.33 14.56 22.87
N ALA A 21 7.22 13.57 23.06
CA ALA A 21 7.82 13.33 24.37
C ALA A 21 8.65 14.55 24.77
N GLN A 22 8.69 14.87 26.06
CA GLN A 22 9.50 15.98 26.57
C GLN A 22 10.99 15.73 26.29
N PRO A 23 11.80 16.75 25.95
CA PRO A 23 13.22 16.55 25.69
C PRO A 23 13.94 16.03 26.95
N ASN A 24 14.56 14.85 26.86
CA ASN A 24 15.37 14.30 27.94
C ASN A 24 16.51 13.45 27.34
N ALA A 25 17.75 13.92 27.46
CA ALA A 25 18.91 13.29 26.84
C ALA A 25 19.22 11.89 27.41
N ILE A 26 18.98 11.68 28.71
CA ILE A 26 19.21 10.38 29.37
C ILE A 26 18.20 9.36 28.85
N LEU A 27 16.91 9.70 28.85
CA LEU A 27 15.86 8.81 28.35
C LEU A 27 16.03 8.52 26.85
N GLU A 28 16.43 9.51 26.05
CA GLU A 28 16.70 9.32 24.61
C GLU A 28 17.90 8.40 24.37
N LYS A 29 18.98 8.53 25.16
CA LYS A 29 20.14 7.64 25.10
C LYS A 29 19.75 6.20 25.44
N VAL A 30 18.95 5.99 26.48
CA VAL A 30 18.44 4.64 26.82
C VAL A 30 17.55 4.09 25.72
N PHE A 31 16.65 4.91 25.18
CA PHE A 31 15.72 4.51 24.13
C PHE A 31 16.42 4.05 22.85
N THR A 32 17.47 4.78 22.44
CA THR A 32 18.18 4.54 21.17
C THR A 32 19.28 3.49 21.29
N ALA A 33 20.02 3.47 22.40
CA ALA A 33 21.21 2.62 22.54
C ALA A 33 20.98 1.34 23.35
N ILE A 34 19.96 1.28 24.22
CA ILE A 34 19.78 0.17 25.15
C ILE A 34 18.48 -0.59 24.87
N THR A 35 17.32 0.05 25.05
CA THR A 35 16.02 -0.61 24.88
C THR A 35 14.89 0.39 24.67
N LYS A 36 13.98 0.04 23.76
CA LYS A 36 12.70 0.75 23.57
C LYS A 36 11.64 0.36 24.62
N HIS A 37 11.86 -0.76 25.32
CA HIS A 37 10.94 -1.36 26.30
C HIS A 37 11.73 -1.69 27.58
N PRO A 38 12.01 -0.67 28.43
CA PRO A 38 12.69 -0.89 29.70
C PRO A 38 11.84 -1.73 30.65
N ASP A 39 12.51 -2.61 31.38
CA ASP A 39 11.98 -3.41 32.48
C ASP A 39 11.83 -2.58 33.77
N GLU A 40 11.12 -3.14 34.75
CA GLU A 40 10.76 -2.44 35.99
C GLU A 40 11.99 -1.94 36.78
N LYS A 41 13.02 -2.78 36.93
CA LYS A 41 14.28 -2.41 37.60
C LYS A 41 14.96 -1.21 36.94
N ARG A 42 14.94 -1.15 35.61
CA ARG A 42 15.53 -0.04 34.85
C ARG A 42 14.70 1.24 34.98
N LEU A 43 13.39 1.12 35.02
CA LEU A 43 12.50 2.25 35.27
C LEU A 43 12.74 2.86 36.65
N GLU A 44 12.92 2.03 37.69
CA GLU A 44 13.27 2.49 39.04
C GLU A 44 14.65 3.18 39.08
N GLY A 45 15.66 2.62 38.41
CA GLY A 45 16.97 3.25 38.31
C GLY A 45 16.92 4.62 37.63
N LEU A 46 16.15 4.73 36.54
CA LEU A 46 15.94 6.00 35.85
C LEU A 46 15.12 7.00 36.67
N SER A 47 14.15 6.51 37.45
CA SER A 47 13.37 7.33 38.38
C SER A 47 14.27 7.99 39.41
N LYS A 48 15.18 7.23 40.04
CA LYS A 48 16.16 7.77 40.99
C LYS A 48 17.15 8.75 40.33
N GLN A 49 17.59 8.48 39.10
CA GLN A 49 18.57 9.32 38.41
C GLN A 49 17.98 10.67 37.96
N LEU A 50 16.72 10.67 37.52
CA LEU A 50 16.05 11.82 36.93
C LEU A 50 15.16 12.58 37.91
N ASP A 51 14.96 12.05 39.12
CA ASP A 51 13.96 12.49 40.10
C ASP A 51 12.55 12.56 39.48
N TRP A 52 12.22 11.55 38.68
CA TRP A 52 10.94 11.45 37.97
C TRP A 52 10.15 10.27 38.51
N ASP A 53 8.83 10.44 38.57
CA ASP A 53 7.92 9.34 38.86
C ASP A 53 8.00 8.24 37.78
N VAL A 54 7.99 6.96 38.19
CA VAL A 54 8.08 5.82 37.26
C VAL A 54 7.00 5.89 36.17
N ARG A 55 5.79 6.35 36.53
CA ARG A 55 4.68 6.52 35.57
C ARG A 55 4.99 7.58 34.51
N SER A 56 5.68 8.65 34.87
CA SER A 56 6.09 9.71 33.95
C SER A 56 7.13 9.20 32.95
N ILE A 57 8.07 8.39 33.42
CA ILE A 57 9.07 7.72 32.56
C ILE A 57 8.38 6.74 31.61
N GLN A 58 7.48 5.88 32.12
CA GLN A 58 6.69 4.97 31.27
C GLN A 58 5.89 5.72 30.20
N ARG A 59 5.25 6.83 30.57
CA ARG A 59 4.52 7.71 29.66
C ARG A 59 5.45 8.30 28.60
N TRP A 60 6.64 8.74 28.99
CA TRP A 60 7.65 9.25 28.08
C TRP A 60 8.05 8.19 27.04
N PHE A 61 8.39 6.98 27.49
CA PHE A 61 8.74 5.86 26.57
C PHE A 61 7.56 5.53 25.64
N ARG A 62 6.32 5.57 26.14
CA ARG A 62 5.12 5.37 25.32
C ARG A 62 4.96 6.46 24.26
N GLN A 63 5.13 7.73 24.62
CA GLN A 63 5.07 8.85 23.69
C GLN A 63 6.20 8.78 22.66
N ARG A 64 7.44 8.48 23.09
CA ARG A 64 8.60 8.37 22.21
C ARG A 64 8.49 7.24 21.19
N ARG A 65 7.97 6.06 21.60
CA ARG A 65 7.61 4.97 20.67
C ARG A 65 6.52 5.39 19.69
N ASN A 66 5.53 6.15 20.15
CA ASN A 66 4.49 6.66 19.28
C ASN A 66 5.04 7.69 18.28
N GLN A 67 6.04 8.50 18.63
CA GLN A 67 6.70 9.43 17.71
C GLN A 67 7.45 8.75 16.56
N GLU A 68 7.92 7.51 16.73
CA GLU A 68 8.48 6.73 15.61
C GLU A 68 7.41 6.23 14.64
N LYS A 69 6.13 6.23 15.04
CA LYS A 69 5.05 5.82 14.15
C LYS A 69 4.84 6.91 13.11
N PRO A 70 4.62 6.52 11.85
CA PRO A 70 4.28 7.47 10.81
C PRO A 70 3.00 8.25 11.11
N SER A 71 3.03 9.52 10.76
CA SER A 71 1.87 10.38 10.83
C SER A 71 0.75 9.90 9.89
N THR A 72 -0.49 10.18 10.24
CA THR A 72 -1.66 9.94 9.37
C THR A 72 -1.50 10.64 8.03
N LEU A 73 -0.89 11.83 8.02
CA LEU A 73 -0.58 12.58 6.80
C LEU A 73 0.37 11.81 5.86
N THR A 74 1.41 11.17 6.41
CA THR A 74 2.34 10.36 5.62
C THR A 74 1.61 9.18 4.97
N LYS A 75 0.78 8.47 5.74
CA LYS A 75 -0.02 7.35 5.25
C LYS A 75 -1.02 7.78 4.17
N PHE A 76 -1.66 8.93 4.36
CA PHE A 76 -2.57 9.51 3.37
C PHE A 76 -1.83 9.84 2.07
N CYS A 77 -0.65 10.46 2.15
CA CYS A 77 0.14 10.78 0.95
C CYS A 77 0.58 9.52 0.19
N GLU A 78 0.98 8.47 0.91
CA GLU A 78 1.31 7.16 0.32
C GLU A 78 0.10 6.56 -0.38
N SER A 79 -1.06 6.52 0.28
CA SER A 79 -2.30 5.99 -0.30
C SER A 79 -2.78 6.82 -1.49
N MET A 80 -2.67 8.15 -1.44
CA MET A 80 -3.06 9.02 -2.55
C MET A 80 -2.19 8.80 -3.79
N TRP A 81 -0.87 8.62 -3.62
CA TRP A 81 0.02 8.29 -4.74
C TRP A 81 -0.39 6.97 -5.40
N ARG A 82 -0.61 5.92 -4.60
CA ARG A 82 -1.05 4.62 -5.09
C ARG A 82 -2.42 4.69 -5.77
N PHE A 83 -3.38 5.38 -5.15
CA PHE A 83 -4.70 5.62 -5.72
C PHE A 83 -4.62 6.26 -7.10
N THR A 84 -3.86 7.34 -7.26
CA THR A 84 -3.73 8.03 -8.56
C THR A 84 -3.12 7.11 -9.62
N PHE A 85 -2.09 6.34 -9.26
CA PHE A 85 -1.49 5.37 -10.19
C PHE A 85 -2.49 4.28 -10.58
N TYR A 86 -3.11 3.60 -9.61
CA TYR A 86 -4.08 2.54 -9.86
C TYR A 86 -5.28 3.04 -10.67
N LEU A 87 -5.78 4.24 -10.40
CA LEU A 87 -6.88 4.82 -11.16
C LEU A 87 -6.47 5.07 -12.62
N TYR A 88 -5.28 5.63 -12.83
CA TYR A 88 -4.76 5.88 -14.18
C TYR A 88 -4.61 4.57 -14.96
N ILE A 89 -3.89 3.61 -14.41
CA ILE A 89 -3.56 2.35 -15.09
C ILE A 89 -4.80 1.48 -15.31
N PHE A 90 -5.73 1.43 -14.34
CA PHE A 90 -7.02 0.74 -14.51
C PHE A 90 -7.86 1.37 -15.63
N THR A 91 -7.97 2.71 -15.67
CA THR A 91 -8.74 3.36 -16.74
C THR A 91 -8.08 3.19 -18.12
N TYR A 92 -6.75 3.07 -18.18
CA TYR A 92 -6.03 2.71 -19.38
C TYR A 92 -6.34 1.26 -19.80
N GLY A 93 -6.21 0.30 -18.87
CA GLY A 93 -6.50 -1.12 -19.09
C GLY A 93 -7.92 -1.36 -19.58
N VAL A 94 -8.93 -0.75 -18.95
CA VAL A 94 -10.33 -0.84 -19.39
C VAL A 94 -10.54 -0.28 -20.80
N ARG A 95 -9.93 0.87 -21.13
CA ARG A 95 -10.04 1.45 -22.48
C ARG A 95 -9.37 0.58 -23.54
N PHE A 96 -8.23 -0.01 -23.21
CA PHE A 96 -7.52 -0.94 -24.08
C PHE A 96 -8.36 -2.22 -24.29
N LEU A 97 -8.74 -2.90 -23.22
CA LEU A 97 -9.48 -4.17 -23.28
C LEU A 97 -10.83 -4.05 -23.97
N LYS A 98 -11.53 -2.91 -23.87
CA LYS A 98 -12.79 -2.69 -24.60
C LYS A 98 -12.65 -2.83 -26.12
N LYS A 99 -11.45 -2.57 -26.66
CA LYS A 99 -11.15 -2.69 -28.09
C LYS A 99 -10.71 -4.10 -28.49
N THR A 100 -10.46 -4.99 -27.54
CA THR A 100 -9.87 -6.31 -27.81
C THR A 100 -10.93 -7.40 -27.78
N PRO A 101 -10.85 -8.41 -28.66
CA PRO A 101 -11.84 -9.48 -28.73
C PRO A 101 -11.79 -10.42 -27.51
N TRP A 102 -10.63 -10.54 -26.87
CA TRP A 102 -10.45 -11.43 -25.71
C TRP A 102 -11.07 -10.91 -24.42
N LEU A 103 -11.49 -9.64 -24.35
CA LEU A 103 -12.34 -9.15 -23.25
C LEU A 103 -13.74 -9.75 -23.28
N TRP A 104 -14.23 -10.18 -24.44
CA TRP A 104 -15.60 -10.70 -24.58
C TRP A 104 -15.63 -12.22 -24.73
N ASN A 105 -14.54 -12.79 -25.28
CA ASN A 105 -14.40 -14.23 -25.47
C ASN A 105 -12.98 -14.66 -25.09
N THR A 106 -12.83 -15.26 -23.91
CA THR A 106 -11.56 -15.73 -23.35
C THR A 106 -10.87 -16.80 -24.21
N ARG A 107 -11.61 -17.53 -25.07
CA ARG A 107 -11.00 -18.45 -26.04
C ARG A 107 -10.05 -17.74 -27.01
N GLN A 108 -10.28 -16.45 -27.29
CA GLN A 108 -9.39 -15.64 -28.13
C GLN A 108 -8.04 -15.37 -27.47
N CYS A 109 -7.90 -15.56 -26.15
CA CYS A 109 -6.59 -15.51 -25.49
C CYS A 109 -5.64 -16.60 -26.00
N TRP A 110 -6.16 -17.75 -26.43
CA TRP A 110 -5.38 -18.91 -26.86
C TRP A 110 -5.16 -18.96 -28.37
N ASN A 111 -5.97 -18.20 -29.12
CA ASN A 111 -5.88 -18.17 -30.58
C ASN A 111 -4.51 -17.62 -31.04
N GLY A 112 -3.76 -18.44 -31.77
CA GLY A 112 -2.42 -18.11 -32.26
C GLY A 112 -1.33 -18.10 -31.19
N TYR A 113 -1.58 -18.60 -29.98
CA TYR A 113 -0.54 -18.79 -28.97
C TYR A 113 0.46 -19.89 -29.41
N PRO A 114 1.78 -19.72 -29.24
CA PRO A 114 2.50 -18.58 -28.62
C PRO A 114 2.89 -17.46 -29.59
N TYR A 115 2.53 -17.54 -30.87
CA TYR A 115 2.93 -16.58 -31.92
C TYR A 115 1.95 -15.41 -32.07
N GLN A 116 1.57 -14.77 -30.97
CA GLN A 116 0.66 -13.63 -30.97
C GLN A 116 1.44 -12.33 -31.21
N PRO A 117 0.97 -11.43 -32.10
CA PRO A 117 1.63 -10.16 -32.34
C PRO A 117 1.52 -9.27 -31.10
N LEU A 118 2.66 -8.74 -30.65
CA LEU A 118 2.73 -7.81 -29.54
C LEU A 118 2.32 -6.41 -30.00
N MET A 119 1.13 -5.97 -29.58
CA MET A 119 0.64 -4.62 -29.86
C MET A 119 1.40 -3.60 -29.01
N PRO A 120 1.78 -2.42 -29.54
CA PRO A 120 2.48 -1.38 -28.78
C PRO A 120 1.73 -0.96 -27.50
N ASP A 121 0.41 -0.77 -27.57
CA ASP A 121 -0.41 -0.42 -26.41
C ASP A 121 -0.35 -1.49 -25.31
N LEU A 122 -0.35 -2.77 -25.70
CA LEU A 122 -0.23 -3.88 -24.76
C LEU A 122 1.16 -3.91 -24.11
N HIS A 123 2.20 -3.64 -24.90
CA HIS A 123 3.56 -3.55 -24.40
C HIS A 123 3.68 -2.44 -23.34
N TYR A 124 3.20 -1.22 -23.64
CA TYR A 124 3.22 -0.13 -22.69
C TYR A 124 2.42 -0.44 -21.43
N TYR A 125 1.25 -1.09 -21.57
CA TYR A 125 0.45 -1.51 -20.42
C TYR A 125 1.27 -2.37 -19.45
N TYR A 126 1.90 -3.42 -19.97
CA TYR A 126 2.72 -4.35 -19.21
C TYR A 126 3.95 -3.69 -18.58
N ILE A 127 4.70 -2.90 -19.34
CA ILE A 127 5.93 -2.29 -18.86
C ILE A 127 5.63 -1.27 -17.76
N VAL A 128 4.56 -0.48 -17.89
CA VAL A 128 4.16 0.49 -16.87
C VAL A 128 3.74 -0.21 -15.58
N GLU A 129 2.91 -1.24 -15.65
CA GLU A 129 2.52 -2.01 -14.46
C GLU A 129 3.72 -2.72 -13.82
N LEU A 130 4.54 -3.41 -14.61
CA LEU A 130 5.72 -4.10 -14.11
C LEU A 130 6.67 -3.12 -13.40
N SER A 131 6.92 -1.95 -14.01
CA SER A 131 7.75 -0.90 -13.42
C SER A 131 7.19 -0.40 -12.09
N PHE A 132 5.87 -0.27 -11.98
CA PHE A 132 5.24 0.14 -10.75
C PHE A 132 5.35 -0.93 -9.65
N TYR A 133 5.12 -2.21 -9.96
CA TYR A 133 5.30 -3.30 -8.99
C TYR A 133 6.76 -3.41 -8.53
N TRP A 134 7.73 -3.22 -9.43
CA TRP A 134 9.15 -3.08 -9.05
C TRP A 134 9.37 -1.89 -8.12
N SER A 135 8.77 -0.73 -8.43
CA SER A 135 8.89 0.45 -7.57
C SER A 135 8.34 0.20 -6.16
N LEU A 136 7.22 -0.50 -6.02
CA LEU A 136 6.66 -0.90 -4.73
C LEU A 136 7.54 -1.94 -4.03
N MET A 137 8.13 -2.85 -4.80
CA MET A 137 9.02 -3.88 -4.28
C MET A 137 10.25 -3.27 -3.59
N PHE A 138 10.78 -2.16 -4.12
CA PHE A 138 11.89 -1.45 -3.51
C PHE A 138 11.45 -0.39 -2.49
N SER A 139 10.33 0.31 -2.74
CA SER A 139 9.87 1.38 -1.85
C SER A 139 9.56 0.85 -0.45
N GLN A 140 9.09 -0.39 -0.31
CA GLN A 140 8.79 -0.97 0.99
C GLN A 140 9.97 -1.04 1.98
N PHE A 141 11.22 -0.99 1.50
CA PHE A 141 12.40 -0.92 2.37
C PHE A 141 12.63 0.47 2.96
N ILE A 142 12.12 1.51 2.27
CA ILE A 142 12.23 2.93 2.64
C ILE A 142 10.96 3.41 3.33
N ASP A 143 9.81 2.88 2.89
CA ASP A 143 8.50 3.17 3.43
C ASP A 143 8.36 2.63 4.86
N ILE A 144 7.25 3.00 5.48
CA ILE A 144 6.90 2.59 6.83
C ILE A 144 6.93 1.06 6.94
N LYS A 145 7.84 0.51 7.74
CA LYS A 145 7.81 -0.91 8.10
C LYS A 145 6.52 -1.25 8.83
N ARG A 146 5.68 -2.05 8.19
CA ARG A 146 4.44 -2.58 8.76
C ARG A 146 4.66 -4.01 9.24
N LYS A 147 3.76 -4.53 10.08
CA LYS A 147 3.88 -5.88 10.65
C LYS A 147 3.76 -6.99 9.60
N ASP A 148 3.09 -6.67 8.50
CA ASP A 148 2.86 -7.50 7.31
C ASP A 148 3.98 -7.41 6.26
N PHE A 149 5.14 -6.81 6.60
CA PHE A 149 6.26 -6.61 5.68
C PHE A 149 6.66 -7.88 4.91
N GLY A 150 6.90 -9.00 5.60
CA GLY A 150 7.38 -10.23 4.94
C GLY A 150 6.36 -10.84 3.97
N ILE A 151 5.07 -10.77 4.33
CA ILE A 151 3.97 -11.28 3.49
C ILE A 151 3.85 -10.40 2.24
N MET A 152 3.83 -9.07 2.41
CA MET A 152 3.75 -8.15 1.28
C MET A 152 5.00 -8.22 0.40
N PHE A 153 6.20 -8.37 0.97
CA PHE A 153 7.43 -8.53 0.20
C PHE A 153 7.37 -9.77 -0.71
N THR A 154 6.99 -10.90 -0.13
CA THR A 154 6.81 -12.16 -0.88
C THR A 154 5.75 -12.00 -1.96
N HIS A 155 4.63 -11.34 -1.66
CA HIS A 155 3.59 -11.05 -2.63
C HIS A 155 4.13 -10.26 -3.83
N HIS A 156 4.91 -9.19 -3.62
CA HIS A 156 5.48 -8.41 -4.73
C HIS A 156 6.45 -9.25 -5.58
N ILE A 157 7.27 -10.11 -4.97
CA ILE A 157 8.15 -11.03 -5.72
C ILE A 157 7.32 -11.93 -6.64
N VAL A 158 6.27 -12.55 -6.09
CA VAL A 158 5.38 -13.43 -6.85
C VAL A 158 4.70 -12.66 -7.98
N THR A 159 4.15 -11.48 -7.71
CA THR A 159 3.46 -10.66 -8.72
C THR A 159 4.42 -10.22 -9.84
N VAL A 160 5.61 -9.72 -9.51
CA VAL A 160 6.64 -9.34 -10.50
C VAL A 160 7.05 -10.55 -11.34
N THR A 161 7.23 -11.71 -10.72
CA THR A 161 7.58 -12.95 -11.41
C THR A 161 6.46 -13.40 -12.36
N LEU A 162 5.20 -13.37 -11.91
CA LEU A 162 4.04 -13.75 -12.73
C LEU A 162 3.86 -12.82 -13.93
N ILE A 163 3.98 -11.50 -13.74
CA ILE A 163 3.88 -10.52 -14.84
C ILE A 163 5.02 -10.75 -15.85
N THR A 164 6.25 -10.91 -15.36
CA THR A 164 7.42 -11.16 -16.22
C THR A 164 7.29 -12.46 -16.99
N PHE A 165 6.89 -13.54 -16.31
CA PHE A 165 6.65 -14.84 -16.91
C PHE A 165 5.55 -14.77 -17.97
N SER A 166 4.42 -14.14 -17.66
CA SER A 166 3.31 -13.93 -18.60
C SER A 166 3.76 -13.17 -19.86
N TYR A 167 4.62 -12.17 -19.69
CA TYR A 167 5.14 -11.38 -20.80
C TYR A 167 6.13 -12.18 -21.67
N VAL A 168 7.11 -12.84 -21.07
CA VAL A 168 8.16 -13.61 -21.79
C VAL A 168 7.58 -14.83 -22.51
N THR A 169 6.57 -15.48 -21.95
CA THR A 169 5.90 -16.64 -22.57
C THR A 169 4.77 -16.25 -23.53
N ASN A 170 4.60 -14.95 -23.81
CA ASN A 170 3.54 -14.40 -24.64
C ASN A 170 2.11 -14.78 -24.20
N LEU A 171 1.89 -14.99 -22.90
CA LEU A 171 0.56 -15.13 -22.29
C LEU A 171 -0.08 -13.75 -22.04
N THR A 172 0.20 -12.80 -22.91
CA THR A 172 -0.08 -11.38 -22.70
C THR A 172 -1.58 -11.07 -22.73
N ARG A 173 -2.35 -11.76 -23.58
CA ARG A 173 -3.81 -11.60 -23.62
C ARG A 173 -4.46 -12.00 -22.30
N VAL A 174 -4.11 -13.17 -21.76
CA VAL A 174 -4.60 -13.63 -20.45
C VAL A 174 -4.16 -12.66 -19.36
N GLY A 175 -2.88 -12.31 -19.33
CA GLY A 175 -2.37 -11.45 -18.28
C GLY A 175 -2.94 -10.03 -18.33
N THR A 176 -3.28 -9.45 -19.50
CA THR A 176 -4.00 -8.15 -19.51
C THR A 176 -5.37 -8.20 -18.83
N LEU A 177 -6.09 -9.33 -18.93
CA LEU A 177 -7.36 -9.53 -18.24
C LEU A 177 -7.13 -9.66 -16.73
N THR A 178 -6.13 -10.47 -16.36
CA THR A 178 -5.70 -10.67 -14.98
C THR A 178 -5.35 -9.35 -14.31
N LEU A 179 -4.45 -8.56 -14.92
CA LEU A 179 -3.99 -7.27 -14.40
C LEU A 179 -5.16 -6.29 -14.20
N CYS A 180 -6.02 -6.12 -15.21
CA CYS A 180 -7.15 -5.21 -15.11
C CYS A 180 -8.16 -5.62 -14.01
N LEU A 181 -8.40 -6.92 -13.82
CA LEU A 181 -9.27 -7.41 -12.74
C LEU A 181 -8.64 -7.19 -11.37
N HIS A 182 -7.32 -7.37 -11.25
CA HIS A 182 -6.61 -7.14 -10.00
C HIS A 182 -6.67 -5.67 -9.58
N ASP A 183 -6.31 -4.77 -10.48
CA ASP A 183 -6.24 -3.32 -10.25
C ASP A 183 -7.58 -2.70 -9.85
N ALA A 184 -8.70 -3.25 -10.33
CA ALA A 184 -10.04 -2.74 -10.01
C ALA A 184 -10.30 -2.64 -8.50
N ALA A 185 -9.86 -3.65 -7.74
CA ALA A 185 -10.04 -3.67 -6.28
C ALA A 185 -9.09 -2.67 -5.58
N ASP A 186 -7.87 -2.51 -6.09
CA ASP A 186 -6.86 -1.67 -5.46
C ASP A 186 -7.19 -0.17 -5.53
N VAL A 187 -7.86 0.26 -6.60
CA VAL A 187 -8.43 1.63 -6.69
C VAL A 187 -9.39 1.88 -5.53
N VAL A 188 -10.33 0.96 -5.29
CA VAL A 188 -11.33 1.10 -4.22
C VAL A 188 -10.68 1.01 -2.84
N LEU A 189 -9.69 0.13 -2.68
CA LEU A 189 -8.96 -0.05 -1.43
C LEU A 189 -8.19 1.21 -1.01
N GLU A 190 -7.46 1.83 -1.94
CA GLU A 190 -6.71 3.05 -1.62
C GLU A 190 -7.64 4.24 -1.37
N ALA A 191 -8.79 4.32 -2.06
CA ALA A 191 -9.84 5.28 -1.76
C ALA A 191 -10.41 5.08 -0.34
N ALA A 192 -10.67 3.84 0.08
CA ALA A 192 -11.18 3.51 1.41
C ALA A 192 -10.20 3.93 2.51
N LYS A 193 -8.89 3.68 2.31
CA LYS A 193 -7.82 4.11 3.21
C LYS A 193 -7.75 5.64 3.32
N MET A 194 -7.83 6.35 2.19
CA MET A 194 -7.85 7.81 2.17
C MET A 194 -9.04 8.36 2.97
N ALA A 195 -10.25 7.82 2.77
CA ALA A 195 -11.45 8.21 3.52
C ALA A 195 -11.30 7.95 5.04
N ASN A 196 -10.69 6.83 5.42
CA ASN A 196 -10.38 6.51 6.82
C ASN A 196 -9.44 7.55 7.45
N TYR A 197 -8.37 7.91 6.73
CA TYR A 197 -7.41 8.90 7.21
C TYR A 197 -8.00 10.32 7.31
N CYS A 198 -9.02 10.64 6.51
CA CYS A 198 -9.82 11.86 6.63
C CYS A 198 -10.87 11.80 7.77
N LYS A 199 -10.96 10.70 8.51
CA LYS A 199 -11.99 10.45 9.55
C LYS A 199 -13.43 10.43 9.01
N CYS A 200 -13.62 10.13 7.73
CA CYS A 200 -14.93 9.98 7.12
C CYS A 200 -15.42 8.53 7.25
N GLN A 201 -15.81 8.13 8.47
CA GLN A 201 -16.08 6.71 8.80
C GLN A 201 -17.13 6.06 7.89
N LYS A 202 -18.31 6.69 7.72
CA LYS A 202 -19.40 6.14 6.88
C LYS A 202 -18.94 5.87 5.44
N LEU A 203 -18.18 6.79 4.85
CA LEU A 203 -17.66 6.65 3.49
C LEU A 203 -16.58 5.57 3.43
N SER A 204 -15.70 5.53 4.43
CA SER A 204 -14.65 4.51 4.52
C SER A 204 -15.24 3.10 4.60
N ASP A 205 -16.24 2.89 5.46
CA ASP A 205 -16.91 1.59 5.64
C ASP A 205 -17.60 1.15 4.34
N LEU A 206 -18.30 2.07 3.65
CA LEU A 206 -18.93 1.79 2.36
C LEU A 206 -17.90 1.43 1.28
N LEU A 207 -16.78 2.13 1.23
CA LEU A 207 -15.70 1.83 0.29
C LEU A 207 -15.00 0.51 0.62
N PHE A 208 -14.78 0.17 1.89
CA PHE A 208 -14.25 -1.12 2.30
C PHE A 208 -15.19 -2.27 1.95
N LEU A 209 -16.50 -2.09 2.12
CA LEU A 209 -17.50 -3.06 1.69
C LEU A 209 -17.47 -3.25 0.17
N THR A 210 -17.43 -2.14 -0.58
CA THR A 210 -17.33 -2.15 -2.04
C THR A 210 -16.06 -2.87 -2.49
N PHE A 211 -14.93 -2.59 -1.85
CA PHE A 211 -13.66 -3.29 -2.08
C PHE A 211 -13.82 -4.79 -1.86
N ALA A 212 -14.43 -5.22 -0.75
CA ALA A 212 -14.61 -6.64 -0.46
C ALA A 212 -15.46 -7.34 -1.53
N ILE A 213 -16.54 -6.69 -1.99
CA ILE A 213 -17.39 -7.21 -3.07
C ILE A 213 -16.59 -7.32 -4.37
N VAL A 214 -15.92 -6.25 -4.80
CA VAL A 214 -15.11 -6.25 -6.03
C VAL A 214 -14.01 -7.30 -5.96
N PHE A 215 -13.31 -7.41 -4.82
CA PHE A 215 -12.29 -8.40 -4.59
C PHE A 215 -12.84 -9.83 -4.69
N ILE A 216 -13.93 -10.14 -4.00
CA ILE A 216 -14.52 -11.50 -4.05
C ILE A 216 -15.00 -11.82 -5.47
N VAL A 217 -15.76 -10.94 -6.11
CA VAL A 217 -16.32 -11.18 -7.44
C VAL A 217 -15.22 -11.33 -8.49
N SER A 218 -14.22 -10.46 -8.48
CA SER A 218 -13.13 -10.55 -9.45
C SER A 218 -12.30 -11.82 -9.25
N ARG A 219 -11.94 -12.19 -8.01
CA ARG A 219 -11.03 -13.32 -7.70
C ARG A 219 -11.73 -14.69 -7.68
N LEU A 220 -12.98 -14.76 -7.23
CA LEU A 220 -13.73 -16.02 -7.03
C LEU A 220 -14.94 -16.17 -7.95
N GLY A 221 -15.41 -15.10 -8.59
CA GLY A 221 -16.48 -15.17 -9.58
C GLY A 221 -15.93 -15.28 -10.98
N ILE A 222 -15.16 -14.26 -11.41
CA ILE A 222 -14.71 -14.14 -12.80
C ILE A 222 -13.63 -15.18 -13.11
N TYR A 223 -12.53 -15.26 -12.36
CA TYR A 223 -11.47 -16.25 -12.67
C TYR A 223 -11.91 -17.72 -12.84
N PRO A 224 -12.82 -18.27 -12.01
CA PRO A 224 -13.23 -19.67 -12.16
C PRO A 224 -14.40 -19.91 -13.12
N LEU A 225 -15.19 -18.88 -13.48
CA LEU A 225 -16.40 -19.05 -14.29
C LEU A 225 -16.29 -18.45 -15.71
N TRP A 226 -15.15 -17.83 -16.04
CA TRP A 226 -14.95 -17.01 -17.24
C TRP A 226 -13.84 -17.55 -18.18
#